data_AF-A0A7V9ZSN5-F1
#
_entry.id   AF-A0A7V9ZSN5-F1
#
_cell.length_a   1.000
_cell.length_b   1.000
_cell.length_c   1.000
_cell.angle_alpha   90.00
_cell.angle_beta   90.00
_cell.angle_gamma   90.00
#
_symmetry.space_group_name_H-M   'P 1'
#
loop_
_entity.id
_entity.type
_entity.pdbx_description
1 polymer ?
#
loop_
_entity_poly.entity_id
_entity_poly.type
_entity_poly.pdbx_seq_one_letter_code
_entity_poly.pdbx_strand_id
1 'polypeptide(L)'
;MLENLQDELQTRLDAQTEWLLIRSSGRSFALQNSEIKLEFSNNKLLFGFLDDKGFQTWRITDCKFDGGETVLNLSRNFGRETEKIRLVSRVSARELGEETELARLEKANKIAAIIEEDFPKIKLIRVELNKENGRFAQIIFENPGGRQTAVLVDVSDALTPEVLLSSG
;
A
#
# COMPACT_ATOMS: atom_id res chain seq x y z
N MET A 1 4.61 26.13 17.61
CA MET A 1 4.27 25.85 16.20
C MET A 1 5.19 24.82 15.56
N LEU A 2 6.52 24.86 15.79
CA LEU A 2 7.45 23.82 15.32
C LEU A 2 7.50 22.56 16.21
N GLU A 3 7.27 22.69 17.52
CA GLU A 3 7.18 21.54 18.45
C GLU A 3 6.00 20.61 18.09
N ASN A 4 4.81 21.16 17.81
CA ASN A 4 3.68 20.36 17.32
C ASN A 4 3.98 19.60 16.01
N LEU A 5 4.79 20.19 15.13
CA LEU A 5 5.18 19.53 13.88
C LEU A 5 6.13 18.36 14.14
N GLN A 6 7.06 18.51 15.09
CA GLN A 6 7.94 17.43 15.52
C GLN A 6 7.13 16.27 16.09
N ASP A 7 6.19 16.54 17.00
CA ASP A 7 5.38 15.50 17.64
C ASP A 7 4.49 14.77 16.63
N GLU A 8 3.88 15.49 15.68
CA GLU A 8 3.06 14.90 14.62
C GLU A 8 3.90 14.04 13.67
N LEU A 9 5.09 14.54 13.28
CA LEU A 9 5.99 13.81 12.39
C LEU A 9 6.56 12.56 13.09
N GLN A 10 6.96 12.68 14.35
CA GLN A 10 7.47 11.58 15.17
C GLN A 10 6.39 10.51 15.36
N THR A 11 5.17 10.92 15.72
CA THR A 11 4.03 10.00 15.86
C THR A 11 3.76 9.24 14.57
N ARG A 12 3.81 9.92 13.42
CA ARG A 12 3.64 9.25 12.12
C ARG A 12 4.77 8.27 11.83
N LEU A 13 6.02 8.68 12.02
CA LEU A 13 7.18 7.81 11.79
C LEU A 13 7.16 6.58 12.70
N ASP A 14 6.78 6.72 13.96
CA ASP A 14 6.74 5.64 14.95
C ASP A 14 5.54 4.71 14.77
N ALA A 15 4.48 5.18 14.12
CA ALA A 15 3.35 4.32 13.76
C ALA A 15 3.73 3.22 12.76
N GLN A 16 4.88 3.33 12.08
CA GLN A 16 5.27 2.41 11.01
C GLN A 16 6.73 1.99 11.14
N THR A 17 6.98 0.69 11.00
CA THR A 17 8.34 0.12 11.12
C THR A 17 9.18 0.34 9.87
N GLU A 18 8.55 0.44 8.70
CA GLU A 18 9.21 0.57 7.40
C GLU A 18 8.67 1.72 6.55
N TRP A 19 9.60 2.45 5.93
CA TRP A 19 9.35 3.61 5.09
C TRP A 19 10.07 3.48 3.76
N LEU A 20 9.48 4.05 2.70
CA LEU A 20 10.11 4.24 1.41
C LEU A 20 10.39 5.73 1.24
N LEU A 21 11.68 6.10 1.25
CA LEU A 21 12.14 7.44 0.95
C LEU A 21 12.35 7.58 -0.56
N ILE A 22 11.63 8.47 -1.20
CA ILE A 22 11.75 8.80 -2.63
C ILE A 22 12.34 10.19 -2.76
N ARG A 23 13.52 10.28 -3.37
CA ARG A 23 14.20 11.57 -3.66
C ARG A 23 13.64 12.20 -4.93
N SER A 24 13.82 13.50 -5.07
CA SER A 24 13.52 14.25 -6.30
C SER A 24 14.24 13.71 -7.55
N SER A 25 15.39 13.05 -7.37
CA SER A 25 16.14 12.38 -8.44
C SER A 25 15.49 11.10 -8.96
N GLY A 26 14.38 10.65 -8.35
CA GLY A 26 13.71 9.38 -8.68
C GLY A 26 14.31 8.16 -7.98
N ARG A 27 15.40 8.32 -7.21
CA ARG A 27 15.95 7.24 -6.39
C ARG A 27 15.07 6.98 -5.18
N SER A 28 14.84 5.70 -4.88
CA SER A 28 14.08 5.25 -3.72
C SER A 28 14.93 4.39 -2.78
N PHE A 29 14.80 4.61 -1.48
CA PHE A 29 15.48 3.86 -0.43
C PHE A 29 14.46 3.31 0.56
N ALA A 30 14.57 2.02 0.87
CA ALA A 30 13.83 1.46 1.99
C ALA A 30 14.55 1.82 3.29
N LEU A 31 13.82 2.36 4.25
CA LEU A 31 14.33 2.76 5.55
C LEU A 31 13.53 2.07 6.64
N GLN A 32 14.22 1.54 7.63
CA GLN A 32 13.62 1.18 8.91
C GLN A 32 13.41 2.44 9.75
N ASN A 33 12.43 2.41 10.66
CA ASN A 33 12.23 3.52 11.61
C ASN A 33 13.53 3.85 12.39
N SER A 34 14.32 2.83 12.77
CA SER A 34 15.61 3.01 13.45
C SER A 34 16.69 3.69 12.61
N GLU A 35 16.53 3.74 11.29
CA GLU A 35 17.42 4.41 10.34
C GLU A 35 17.00 5.86 10.08
N ILE A 36 15.87 6.29 10.66
CA ILE A 36 15.36 7.65 10.62
C ILE A 36 15.55 8.28 12.00
N LYS A 37 16.01 9.52 12.06
CA LYS A 37 16.11 10.29 13.30
C LYS A 37 15.50 11.65 13.12
N LEU A 38 14.67 12.06 14.08
CA LEU A 38 14.24 13.43 14.23
C LEU A 38 14.95 14.04 15.43
N GLU A 39 15.55 15.21 15.22
CA GLU A 39 16.19 15.96 16.28
C GLU A 39 15.76 17.42 16.19
N PHE A 40 15.33 17.99 17.31
CA PHE A 40 15.07 19.40 17.40
C PHE A 40 16.25 20.09 18.10
N SER A 41 16.95 20.94 17.36
CA SER A 41 18.14 21.63 17.86
C SER A 41 18.18 23.06 17.34
N ASN A 42 18.52 24.01 18.22
CA ASN A 42 18.62 25.44 17.88
C ASN A 42 17.39 26.00 17.14
N ASN A 43 16.19 25.63 17.62
CA ASN A 43 14.90 26.02 17.04
C ASN A 43 14.68 25.57 15.58
N LYS A 44 15.32 24.46 15.19
CA LYS A 44 15.24 23.85 13.86
C LYS A 44 14.96 22.36 14.01
N LEU A 45 14.07 21.85 13.17
CA LEU A 45 13.80 20.42 13.06
C LEU A 45 14.76 19.80 12.05
N LEU A 46 15.52 18.80 12.49
CA LEU A 46 16.47 18.06 11.70
C LEU A 46 15.92 16.67 11.40
N PHE A 47 16.05 16.26 10.14
CA PHE A 47 15.72 14.96 9.60
C PHE A 47 17.01 14.23 9.24
N GLY A 48 17.33 13.20 10.03
CA GLY A 48 18.42 12.26 9.80
C GLY A 48 17.90 11.00 9.11
N PHE A 49 18.58 10.52 8.08
CA PHE A 49 18.26 9.26 7.42
C PHE A 49 19.50 8.59 6.84
N LEU A 50 19.47 7.27 6.68
CA LEU A 50 20.53 6.51 6.02
C LEU A 50 20.34 6.51 4.50
N ASP A 51 21.39 6.79 3.72
CA ASP A 51 21.39 6.62 2.26
C ASP A 51 22.65 5.90 1.74
N ASP A 52 22.84 5.88 0.41
CA ASP A 52 24.01 5.27 -0.25
C ASP A 52 25.35 5.92 0.15
N LYS A 53 25.33 7.10 0.78
CA LYS A 53 26.49 7.84 1.28
C LYS A 53 26.61 7.79 2.80
N GLY A 54 25.82 6.95 3.47
CA GLY A 54 25.77 6.84 4.92
C GLY A 54 24.73 7.75 5.56
N PHE A 55 24.88 8.05 6.85
CA PHE A 55 23.88 8.81 7.60
C PHE A 55 23.94 10.29 7.23
N GLN A 56 22.83 10.81 6.69
CA GLN A 56 22.69 12.20 6.27
C GLN A 56 21.74 12.93 7.22
N THR A 57 22.08 14.16 7.59
CA THR A 57 21.21 15.03 8.40
C THR A 57 20.89 16.30 7.63
N TRP A 58 19.59 16.61 7.52
CA TRP A 58 19.06 17.77 6.81
C TRP A 58 18.11 18.55 7.69
N ARG A 59 17.95 19.85 7.44
CA ARG A 59 16.95 20.67 8.13
C ARG A 59 15.63 20.62 7.38
N ILE A 60 14.53 20.30 8.06
CA ILE A 60 13.18 20.42 7.51
C ILE A 60 12.79 21.90 7.43
N THR A 61 12.45 22.37 6.24
CA THR A 61 11.95 23.74 6.02
C THR A 61 10.44 23.79 5.88
N ASP A 62 9.84 22.73 5.36
CA ASP A 62 8.39 22.61 5.17
C ASP A 62 8.01 21.13 5.13
N CYS A 63 6.81 20.81 5.62
CA CYS A 63 6.28 19.46 5.70
C CYS A 63 4.81 19.47 5.31
N LYS A 64 4.41 18.52 4.47
CA LYS A 64 3.02 18.32 4.06
C LYS A 64 2.64 16.86 4.16
N PHE A 65 1.43 16.61 4.63
CA PHE A 65 0.84 15.29 4.73
C PHE A 65 -0.27 15.16 3.68
N ASP A 66 -0.19 14.17 2.81
CA ASP A 66 -1.16 13.97 1.73
C ASP A 66 -1.41 12.48 1.50
N GLY A 67 -2.65 12.02 1.73
CA GLY A 67 -3.11 10.68 1.32
C GLY A 67 -2.31 9.47 1.82
N GLY A 68 -1.50 9.60 2.87
CA GLY A 68 -0.61 8.53 3.36
C GLY A 68 0.87 8.73 2.98
N GLU A 69 1.19 9.74 2.18
CA GLU A 69 2.54 10.22 1.92
C GLU A 69 2.88 11.40 2.84
N THR A 70 4.15 11.46 3.27
CA THR A 70 4.72 12.60 3.96
C THR A 70 5.76 13.25 3.06
N VAL A 71 5.48 14.48 2.63
CA VAL A 71 6.33 15.25 1.74
C VAL A 71 7.17 16.22 2.57
N LEU A 72 8.49 16.05 2.54
CA LEU A 72 9.43 16.90 3.26
C LEU A 72 10.24 17.74 2.30
N ASN A 73 10.27 19.05 2.57
CA ASN A 73 11.24 19.95 1.97
C ASN A 73 12.41 20.09 2.95
N LEU A 74 13.57 19.65 2.49
CA LEU A 74 14.81 19.59 3.24
C LEU A 74 15.77 20.66 2.74
N SER A 75 16.60 21.18 3.64
CA SER A 75 17.70 22.09 3.31
C SER A 75 18.96 21.76 4.10
N ARG A 76 20.13 21.96 3.49
CA ARG A 76 21.43 21.89 4.16
C ARG A 76 22.35 23.00 3.66
N ASN A 77 23.54 23.13 4.26
CA ASN A 77 24.52 24.16 3.90
C ASN A 77 23.93 25.57 3.88
N PHE A 78 23.22 25.94 4.95
CA PHE A 78 22.52 27.23 5.11
C PHE A 78 21.50 27.53 4.00
N GLY A 79 20.89 26.51 3.41
CA GLY A 79 19.89 26.66 2.35
C GLY A 79 20.47 26.74 0.94
N ARG A 80 21.78 26.57 0.78
CA ARG A 80 22.40 26.43 -0.56
C ARG A 80 21.97 25.16 -1.27
N GLU A 81 21.61 24.14 -0.50
CA GLU A 81 21.11 22.88 -1.02
C GLU A 81 19.72 22.65 -0.45
N THR A 82 18.77 22.44 -1.36
CA THR A 82 17.38 22.12 -1.03
C THR A 82 16.99 20.85 -1.75
N GLU A 83 16.24 19.99 -1.08
CA GLU A 83 15.75 18.76 -1.65
C GLU A 83 14.33 18.50 -1.19
N LYS A 84 13.48 18.07 -2.14
CA LYS A 84 12.15 17.57 -1.84
C LYS A 84 12.21 16.04 -1.81
N ILE A 85 11.81 15.45 -0.69
CA ILE A 85 11.68 14.00 -0.53
C ILE A 85 10.23 13.64 -0.19
N ARG A 86 9.87 12.40 -0.50
CA ARG A 86 8.59 11.80 -0.11
C ARG A 86 8.86 10.56 0.71
N LEU A 87 8.17 10.43 1.83
CA LEU A 87 8.16 9.26 2.68
C LEU A 87 6.81 8.58 2.55
N VAL A 88 6.83 7.31 2.15
CA VAL A 88 5.63 6.49 1.99
C VAL A 88 5.75 5.31 2.94
N SER A 89 4.75 5.03 3.77
CA SER A 89 4.84 3.85 4.65
C SER A 89 4.74 2.57 3.82
N ARG A 90 5.60 1.60 4.10
CA ARG A 90 5.54 0.29 3.42
C ARG A 90 4.42 -0.60 3.93
N VAL A 91 3.99 -0.37 5.17
CA VAL A 91 2.78 -0.99 5.71
C VAL A 91 1.55 -0.49 4.97
N SER A 92 1.44 0.78 4.57
CA SER A 92 0.38 1.21 3.64
C SER A 92 0.44 0.41 2.33
N ALA A 93 1.62 0.12 1.78
CA ALA A 93 1.73 -0.73 0.59
C ALA A 93 1.37 -2.23 0.82
N ARG A 94 1.41 -2.72 2.06
CA ARG A 94 1.10 -4.13 2.42
C ARG A 94 -0.31 -4.30 2.99
N GLU A 95 -0.75 -3.41 3.88
CA GLU A 95 -2.13 -3.27 4.36
C GLU A 95 -3.07 -2.87 3.23
N LEU A 96 -2.68 -2.00 2.28
CA LEU A 96 -3.46 -1.84 1.04
C LEU A 96 -3.54 -3.15 0.27
N GLY A 97 -2.52 -4.01 0.34
CA GLY A 97 -2.52 -5.36 -0.26
C GLY A 97 -3.48 -6.32 0.45
N GLU A 98 -3.44 -6.38 1.78
CA GLU A 98 -4.28 -7.26 2.61
C GLU A 98 -5.75 -6.77 2.67
N GLU A 99 -5.98 -5.46 2.73
CA GLU A 99 -7.31 -4.83 2.66
C GLU A 99 -7.90 -4.93 1.25
N THR A 100 -7.10 -4.79 0.19
CA THR A 100 -7.58 -5.12 -1.16
C THR A 100 -7.81 -6.62 -1.32
N GLU A 101 -7.03 -7.50 -0.72
CA GLU A 101 -7.25 -8.95 -0.81
C GLU A 101 -8.57 -9.34 -0.12
N LEU A 102 -8.84 -8.79 1.07
CA LEU A 102 -10.11 -8.98 1.76
C LEU A 102 -11.29 -8.41 0.97
N ALA A 103 -11.19 -7.17 0.46
CA ALA A 103 -12.23 -6.55 -0.36
C ALA A 103 -12.48 -7.33 -1.68
N ARG A 104 -11.43 -7.88 -2.29
CA ARG A 104 -11.50 -8.73 -3.48
C ARG A 104 -12.15 -10.07 -3.17
N LEU A 105 -11.86 -10.66 -2.02
CA LEU A 105 -12.51 -11.88 -1.56
C LEU A 105 -14.00 -11.64 -1.27
N GLU A 106 -14.35 -10.51 -0.65
CA GLU A 106 -15.75 -10.11 -0.46
C GLU A 106 -16.49 -9.91 -1.79
N LYS A 107 -15.83 -9.30 -2.78
CA LYS A 107 -16.39 -9.13 -4.14
C LYS A 107 -16.60 -10.48 -4.83
N ALA A 108 -15.64 -11.39 -4.72
CA ALA A 108 -15.78 -12.76 -5.24
C ALA A 108 -16.94 -13.52 -4.57
N ASN A 109 -17.10 -13.38 -3.25
CA ASN A 109 -18.21 -13.98 -2.51
C ASN A 109 -19.57 -13.40 -2.92
N LYS A 110 -19.67 -12.08 -3.16
CA LYS A 110 -20.90 -11.46 -3.69
C LYS A 110 -21.27 -12.00 -5.07
N ILE A 111 -20.29 -12.18 -5.95
CA ILE A 111 -20.50 -12.74 -7.29
C ILE A 111 -20.93 -14.21 -7.19
N ALA A 112 -20.33 -14.97 -6.26
CA ALA A 112 -20.73 -16.34 -6.01
C ALA A 112 -22.20 -16.44 -5.55
N ALA A 113 -22.63 -15.55 -4.66
CA ALA A 113 -24.01 -15.50 -4.17
C ALA A 113 -25.02 -15.20 -5.29
N ILE A 114 -24.73 -14.24 -6.19
CA ILE A 114 -25.58 -13.93 -7.35
C ILE A 114 -25.74 -15.16 -8.26
N ILE A 115 -24.65 -15.89 -8.49
CA ILE A 115 -24.65 -17.09 -9.32
C ILE A 115 -25.47 -18.23 -8.66
N GLU A 116 -25.39 -18.39 -7.34
CA GLU A 116 -26.25 -19.35 -6.61
C GLU A 116 -27.74 -18.96 -6.65
N GLU A 117 -28.06 -17.66 -6.62
CA GLU A 117 -29.44 -17.16 -6.78
C GLU A 117 -29.99 -17.43 -8.18
N ASP A 118 -29.19 -17.18 -9.23
CA ASP A 118 -29.58 -17.38 -10.63
C ASP A 118 -29.67 -18.88 -11.01
N PHE A 119 -28.94 -19.75 -10.30
CA PHE A 119 -28.90 -21.19 -10.57
C PHE A 119 -29.12 -22.01 -9.28
N PRO A 120 -30.38 -22.18 -8.82
CA PRO A 120 -30.71 -22.75 -7.50
C PRO A 120 -30.35 -24.24 -7.29
N LYS A 121 -29.65 -24.86 -8.25
CA LYS A 121 -29.20 -26.25 -8.21
C LYS A 121 -27.68 -26.40 -8.17
N ILE A 122 -26.92 -25.32 -8.31
CA ILE A 122 -25.46 -25.37 -8.20
C ILE A 122 -25.06 -25.12 -6.75
N LYS A 123 -24.01 -25.80 -6.30
CA LYS A 123 -23.47 -25.64 -4.95
C LYS A 123 -22.10 -24.98 -5.04
N LEU A 124 -21.89 -23.89 -4.32
CA LEU A 124 -20.56 -23.32 -4.15
C LEU A 124 -19.66 -24.30 -3.38
N ILE A 125 -18.52 -24.66 -3.98
CA ILE A 125 -17.50 -25.53 -3.38
C ILE A 125 -16.36 -24.69 -2.82
N ARG A 126 -15.91 -23.68 -3.56
CA ARG A 126 -14.73 -22.89 -3.19
C ARG A 126 -14.71 -21.51 -3.84
N VAL A 127 -14.21 -20.54 -3.10
CA VAL A 127 -13.75 -19.23 -3.60
C VAL A 127 -12.29 -19.07 -3.18
N GLU A 128 -11.39 -18.79 -4.11
CA GLU A 128 -9.98 -18.52 -3.83
C GLU A 128 -9.44 -17.42 -4.75
N LEU A 129 -8.59 -16.54 -4.22
CA LEU A 129 -7.86 -15.57 -5.03
C LEU A 129 -6.58 -16.19 -5.61
N ASN A 130 -6.22 -15.80 -6.83
CA ASN A 130 -4.99 -16.26 -7.45
C ASN A 130 -3.77 -15.74 -6.66
N LYS A 131 -2.92 -16.68 -6.21
CA LYS A 131 -1.76 -16.42 -5.34
C LYS A 131 -0.66 -15.54 -5.96
N GLU A 132 -0.59 -15.43 -7.30
CA GLU A 132 0.47 -14.66 -7.95
C GLU A 132 0.21 -13.17 -8.02
N ASN A 133 -1.05 -12.73 -8.09
CA ASN A 133 -1.38 -11.31 -8.27
C ASN A 133 -2.68 -10.85 -7.58
N GLY A 134 -3.44 -11.77 -6.97
CA GLY A 134 -4.71 -11.50 -6.32
C GLY A 134 -5.76 -10.82 -7.20
N ARG A 135 -5.56 -10.75 -8.53
CA ARG A 135 -6.41 -10.02 -9.48
C ARG A 135 -7.62 -10.85 -9.89
N PHE A 136 -7.43 -12.16 -10.03
CA PHE A 136 -8.48 -13.08 -10.43
C PHE A 136 -8.91 -13.92 -9.24
N ALA A 137 -10.21 -14.04 -9.05
CA ALA A 137 -10.82 -15.03 -8.17
C ALA A 137 -11.24 -16.26 -8.98
N GLN A 138 -10.93 -17.44 -8.47
CA GLN A 138 -11.48 -18.69 -8.95
C GLN A 138 -12.64 -19.10 -8.05
N ILE A 139 -13.82 -19.26 -8.64
CA ILE A 139 -15.04 -19.70 -7.98
C ILE A 139 -15.42 -21.07 -8.55
N ILE A 140 -15.48 -22.09 -7.70
CA ILE A 140 -15.78 -23.47 -8.11
C ILE A 140 -17.20 -23.80 -7.64
N PHE A 141 -18.05 -24.16 -8.60
CA PHE A 141 -19.39 -24.65 -8.36
C PHE A 141 -19.49 -26.12 -8.74
N GLU A 142 -20.35 -26.86 -8.05
CA GLU A 142 -20.70 -28.24 -8.38
C GLU A 142 -22.17 -28.30 -8.80
N ASN A 143 -22.41 -28.89 -9.97
CA ASN A 143 -23.76 -29.16 -10.44
C ASN A 143 -24.34 -30.42 -9.76
N PRO A 144 -25.67 -30.62 -9.77
CA PRO A 144 -26.30 -31.82 -9.18
C PRO A 144 -25.81 -33.14 -9.78
N GLY A 145 -25.26 -33.10 -10.99
CA GLY A 145 -24.63 -34.25 -11.66
C GLY A 145 -23.18 -34.51 -11.23
N GLY A 146 -22.66 -33.84 -10.20
CA GLY A 146 -21.29 -33.99 -9.69
C GLY A 146 -20.20 -33.35 -10.57
N ARG A 147 -20.59 -32.63 -11.64
CA ARG A 147 -19.65 -31.92 -12.50
C ARG A 147 -19.28 -30.58 -11.87
N GLN A 148 -17.98 -30.34 -11.70
CA GLN A 148 -17.45 -29.08 -11.21
C GLN A 148 -17.21 -28.11 -12.36
N THR A 149 -17.58 -26.85 -12.15
CA THR A 149 -17.36 -25.74 -13.09
C THR A 149 -16.57 -24.66 -12.36
N ALA A 150 -15.45 -24.23 -12.94
CA ALA A 150 -14.66 -23.13 -12.43
C ALA A 150 -14.99 -21.85 -13.20
N VAL A 151 -15.31 -20.78 -12.48
CA VAL A 151 -15.51 -19.43 -13.00
C VAL A 151 -14.30 -18.60 -12.58
N LEU A 152 -13.68 -17.93 -13.55
CA LEU A 152 -12.62 -16.97 -13.31
C LEU A 152 -13.21 -15.56 -13.40
N VAL A 153 -12.97 -14.76 -12.36
CA VAL A 153 -13.55 -13.42 -12.23
C VAL A 153 -12.45 -12.42 -11.94
N ASP A 154 -12.38 -11.33 -12.72
CA ASP A 154 -11.53 -10.19 -12.37
C ASP A 154 -12.16 -9.43 -11.19
N VAL A 155 -11.44 -9.36 -10.08
CA VAL A 155 -11.88 -8.69 -8.86
C VAL A 155 -11.16 -7.36 -8.63
N SER A 156 -10.26 -6.95 -9.53
CA SER A 156 -9.66 -5.63 -9.51
C SER A 156 -10.67 -4.55 -9.96
N ASP A 157 -10.60 -3.35 -9.39
CA ASP A 157 -11.43 -2.20 -9.81
C ASP A 157 -10.93 -1.53 -11.10
N ALA A 158 -9.98 -2.16 -11.81
CA ALA A 158 -9.61 -1.80 -13.16
C ALA A 158 -10.66 -2.36 -14.14
N LEU A 159 -11.70 -1.56 -14.39
CA LEU A 159 -12.68 -1.67 -15.50
C LEU A 159 -12.31 -2.65 -16.62
N THR A 160 -12.94 -3.83 -16.67
CA THR A 160 -14.15 -4.20 -17.44
C THR A 160 -14.46 -5.68 -17.20
N PRO A 161 -15.72 -6.10 -16.97
CA PRO A 161 -16.06 -7.50 -16.76
C PRO A 161 -16.00 -8.26 -18.10
N GLU A 162 -14.86 -8.84 -18.44
CA GLU A 162 -14.79 -9.89 -19.47
C GLU A 162 -14.92 -11.24 -18.77
N VAL A 163 -16.15 -11.79 -18.77
CA VAL A 163 -16.42 -13.14 -18.29
C VAL A 163 -15.94 -14.13 -19.35
N LEU A 164 -14.74 -14.68 -19.18
CA LEU A 164 -14.25 -15.80 -19.99
C LEU A 164 -14.77 -17.12 -19.40
N LEU A 165 -15.85 -17.65 -20.00
CA LEU A 165 -16.32 -19.01 -19.73
C LEU A 165 -15.45 -20.00 -20.51
N SER A 166 -14.68 -20.83 -19.79
CA SER A 166 -13.97 -21.97 -20.36
C SER A 166 -14.64 -23.26 -19.88
N SER A 167 -15.34 -23.95 -20.77
CA SER A 167 -15.89 -25.29 -20.57
C SER A 167 -14.88 -26.36 -20.99
N GLY A 168 -14.44 -27.19 -20.04
CA GLY A 168 -13.79 -28.48 -20.27
C GLY A 168 -14.74 -29.61 -19.90
#